data_AF-A0A3N0UZR1-F1
#
_entry.id   AF-A0A3N0UZR1-F1
#
_cell.length_a   1.000
_cell.length_b   1.000
_cell.length_c   1.000
_cell.angle_alpha   90.00
_cell.angle_beta   90.00
_cell.angle_gamma   90.00
#
_symmetry.space_group_name_H-M   'P 1'
#
loop_
_entity.id
_entity.type
_entity.pdbx_description
1 polymer ?
#
loop_
_entity_poly.entity_id
_entity_poly.type
_entity_poly.pdbx_seq_one_letter_code
_entity_poly.pdbx_strand_id
1 'polypeptide(L)'
;MPTLTASATFTIGAASPAVDEISLTILPAAVGSGGKGRLIHPTLGTFDYESAPDQWSGIDTDILIPPVWASSKTLAGTANALWRGTVRDAVCVETWTAERGIAMSMAQFRMLLAFWQNPPDPANGFIQWWPSYTSAFGFEVILTNLTAGGNGITIDAIAAQGYLASPVELTLRVVRKL
;
A
#
# COMPACT_ATOMS: atom_id res chain seq x y z
N MET A 1 -54.42 32.61 55.77
CA MET A 1 -53.10 32.44 55.13
C MET A 1 -53.31 31.81 53.77
N PRO A 2 -52.95 32.46 52.65
CA PRO A 2 -52.92 31.79 51.37
C PRO A 2 -51.54 31.14 51.17
N THR A 3 -51.54 29.85 50.84
CA THR A 3 -50.33 29.12 50.42
C THR A 3 -50.13 29.38 48.93
N LEU A 4 -49.01 29.99 48.55
CA LEU A 4 -48.62 30.15 47.15
C LEU A 4 -47.90 28.88 46.70
N THR A 5 -48.53 28.09 45.82
CA THR A 5 -47.89 26.94 45.18
C THR A 5 -47.39 27.37 43.80
N ALA A 6 -46.07 27.42 43.62
CA ALA A 6 -45.46 27.58 42.31
C ALA A 6 -45.11 26.20 41.76
N SER A 7 -45.80 25.77 40.70
CA SER A 7 -45.36 24.65 39.87
C SER A 7 -44.88 25.19 38.54
N ALA A 8 -43.73 24.71 38.07
CA ALA A 8 -43.23 24.97 36.74
C ALA A 8 -42.99 23.63 36.06
N THR A 9 -43.64 23.44 34.91
CA THR A 9 -43.41 22.30 34.04
C THR A 9 -42.32 22.69 33.05
N PHE A 10 -41.21 21.94 33.03
CA PHE A 10 -40.19 22.08 32.00
C PHE A 10 -40.31 20.90 31.04
N THR A 11 -40.28 21.17 29.74
CA THR A 11 -40.39 20.16 28.70
C THR A 11 -39.00 19.61 28.39
N ILE A 12 -38.76 18.32 28.65
CA ILE A 12 -37.59 17.61 28.11
C ILE A 12 -37.92 17.28 26.66
N GLY A 13 -37.38 18.05 25.72
CA GLY A 13 -37.42 17.67 24.31
C GLY A 13 -36.60 16.40 24.10
N ALA A 14 -37.21 15.35 23.55
CA ALA A 14 -36.47 14.16 23.14
C ALA A 14 -35.42 14.55 22.10
N ALA A 15 -34.15 14.38 22.43
CA ALA A 15 -33.07 14.58 21.47
C ALA A 15 -33.22 13.56 20.34
N SER A 16 -33.15 14.04 19.09
CA SER A 16 -33.17 13.15 17.93
C SER A 16 -31.97 12.21 18.01
N PRO A 17 -32.13 10.89 17.80
CA PRO A 17 -30.99 9.98 17.79
C PRO A 17 -30.02 10.42 16.70
N ALA A 18 -28.75 10.62 17.06
CA ALA A 18 -27.69 10.86 16.09
C ALA A 18 -27.53 9.57 15.28
N VAL A 19 -27.95 9.61 14.02
CA VAL A 19 -27.68 8.54 13.05
C VAL A 19 -26.26 8.77 12.54
N ASP A 20 -25.32 7.99 13.06
CA ASP A 20 -23.95 7.97 12.55
C ASP A 20 -23.89 7.02 11.35
N GLU A 21 -23.83 7.60 10.14
CA GLU A 21 -23.60 6.84 8.92
C GLU A 21 -22.10 6.63 8.71
N ILE A 22 -21.63 5.41 8.94
CA ILE A 22 -20.24 5.04 8.68
C ILE A 22 -20.16 4.44 7.27
N SER A 23 -19.50 5.15 6.35
CA SER A 23 -19.24 4.62 5.01
C SER A 23 -18.05 3.65 5.05
N LEU A 24 -18.34 2.34 4.98
CA LEU A 24 -17.32 1.30 4.79
C LEU A 24 -16.91 1.23 3.33
N THR A 25 -15.61 1.32 3.03
CA THR A 25 -15.08 1.02 1.70
C THR A 25 -14.96 -0.50 1.58
N ILE A 26 -15.89 -1.12 0.87
CA ILE A 26 -15.81 -2.55 0.54
C ILE A 26 -14.81 -2.68 -0.61
N LEU A 27 -13.69 -3.37 -0.36
CA LEU A 27 -12.75 -3.71 -1.42
C LEU A 27 -13.38 -4.78 -2.33
N PRO A 28 -13.26 -4.65 -3.66
CA PRO A 28 -13.73 -5.68 -4.58
C PRO A 28 -13.01 -7.01 -4.32
N ALA A 29 -13.74 -8.11 -4.47
CA ALA A 29 -13.19 -9.47 -4.31
C ALA A 29 -11.98 -9.69 -5.22
N ALA A 30 -10.91 -10.27 -4.67
CA ALA A 30 -9.68 -10.56 -5.39
C ALA A 30 -9.96 -11.48 -6.58
N VAL A 31 -9.85 -10.94 -7.79
CA VAL A 31 -9.77 -11.73 -9.02
C VAL A 31 -8.34 -11.60 -9.49
N GLY A 32 -7.43 -12.37 -8.90
CA GLY A 32 -6.04 -12.43 -9.33
C GLY A 32 -5.99 -12.84 -10.80
N SER A 33 -5.36 -12.00 -11.61
CA SER A 33 -4.93 -12.41 -12.95
C SER A 33 -3.69 -13.28 -12.75
N GLY A 34 -3.65 -14.51 -13.26
CA GLY A 34 -2.54 -15.44 -13.02
C GLY A 34 -1.17 -15.04 -13.64
N GLY A 35 -0.91 -13.74 -13.84
CA GLY A 35 0.35 -13.21 -14.33
C GLY A 35 1.42 -13.09 -13.25
N LYS A 36 2.60 -12.56 -13.63
CA LYS A 36 3.78 -12.51 -12.75
C LYS A 36 4.12 -11.13 -12.20
N GLY A 37 3.58 -10.08 -12.80
CA GLY A 37 3.98 -8.70 -12.50
C GLY A 37 4.86 -8.10 -13.60
N ARG A 38 4.76 -6.78 -13.78
CA ARG A 38 5.54 -6.01 -14.75
C ARG A 38 5.89 -4.64 -14.18
N LEU A 39 7.10 -4.18 -14.48
CA LEU A 39 7.55 -2.80 -14.29
C LEU A 39 7.85 -2.16 -15.65
N ILE A 40 7.48 -0.90 -15.83
CA ILE A 40 7.83 -0.12 -17.01
C ILE A 40 8.57 1.13 -16.55
N HIS A 41 9.85 1.20 -16.86
CA HIS A 41 10.66 2.40 -16.65
C HIS A 41 10.53 3.33 -17.85
N PRO A 42 10.40 4.65 -17.65
CA PRO A 42 10.37 5.62 -18.74
C PRO A 42 11.57 5.52 -19.71
N THR A 43 12.76 5.21 -19.18
CA THR A 43 14.02 5.17 -19.95
C THR A 43 14.63 3.78 -20.11
N LEU A 44 14.46 2.87 -19.14
CA LEU A 44 15.05 1.52 -19.18
C LEU A 44 14.12 0.53 -19.89
N GLY A 45 12.91 0.96 -20.24
CA GLY A 45 11.91 0.16 -20.93
C GLY A 45 11.12 -0.76 -20.00
N THR A 46 10.55 -1.80 -20.58
CA THR A 46 9.65 -2.73 -19.89
C THR A 46 10.42 -3.93 -19.35
N PHE A 47 10.13 -4.28 -18.10
CA PHE A 47 10.60 -5.49 -17.45
C PHE A 47 9.41 -6.34 -16.98
N ASP A 48 9.29 -7.53 -17.56
CA ASP A 48 8.36 -8.56 -17.12
C ASP A 48 9.04 -9.48 -16.10
N TYR A 49 8.41 -9.71 -14.96
CA TYR A 49 8.98 -10.57 -13.93
C TYR A 49 9.07 -12.02 -14.41
N GLU A 50 10.22 -12.66 -14.19
CA GLU A 50 10.41 -14.08 -14.52
C GLU A 50 9.64 -14.98 -13.54
N SER A 51 9.53 -14.55 -12.29
CA SER A 51 8.71 -15.15 -11.25
C SER A 51 7.96 -14.10 -10.42
N ALA A 52 6.69 -14.40 -10.11
CA ALA A 52 5.89 -13.61 -9.19
C ALA A 52 6.54 -13.56 -7.79
N PRO A 53 6.27 -12.52 -6.99
CA PRO A 53 6.64 -12.52 -5.57
C PRO A 53 5.90 -13.62 -4.81
N ASP A 54 6.56 -14.20 -3.81
CA ASP A 54 5.97 -15.21 -2.93
C ASP A 54 4.98 -14.58 -1.95
N GLN A 55 5.25 -13.32 -1.55
CA GLN A 55 4.44 -12.57 -0.60
C GLN A 55 4.37 -11.09 -1.01
N TRP A 56 3.27 -10.45 -0.67
CA TRP A 56 3.09 -9.01 -0.86
C TRP A 56 2.33 -8.38 0.30
N SER A 57 2.53 -7.08 0.52
CA SER A 57 1.78 -6.30 1.50
C SER A 57 1.49 -4.89 0.99
N GLY A 58 0.47 -4.24 1.58
CA GLY A 58 0.02 -2.91 1.16
C GLY A 58 -0.84 -2.90 -0.11
N ILE A 59 -1.14 -4.07 -0.68
CA ILE A 59 -1.98 -4.25 -1.85
C ILE A 59 -2.76 -5.56 -1.73
N ASP A 60 -4.00 -5.54 -2.21
CA ASP A 60 -4.80 -6.75 -2.47
C ASP A 60 -5.37 -6.63 -3.91
N THR A 61 -6.67 -6.40 -4.09
CA THR A 61 -7.23 -5.99 -5.40
C THR A 61 -6.90 -4.54 -5.76
N ASP A 62 -6.81 -3.68 -4.75
CA ASP A 62 -6.42 -2.27 -4.88
C ASP A 62 -5.44 -1.92 -3.76
N ILE A 63 -4.87 -0.72 -3.82
CA ILE A 63 -3.93 -0.24 -2.82
C ILE A 63 -4.63 -0.09 -1.46
N LEU A 64 -4.04 -0.71 -0.44
CA LEU A 64 -4.55 -0.67 0.92
C LEU A 64 -4.09 0.61 1.61
N ILE A 65 -4.97 1.62 1.64
CA ILE A 65 -4.71 2.89 2.31
C ILE A 65 -5.24 2.81 3.74
N PRO A 66 -4.38 2.92 4.78
CA PRO A 66 -4.85 2.87 6.15
C PRO A 66 -5.74 4.09 6.45
N PRO A 67 -6.92 3.91 7.07
CA PRO A 67 -7.76 5.03 7.44
C PRO A 67 -7.07 5.86 8.53
N VAL A 68 -7.00 7.18 8.34
CA VAL A 68 -6.49 8.10 9.37
C VAL A 68 -7.63 8.50 10.29
N TRP A 69 -7.61 7.97 11.51
CA TRP A 69 -8.45 8.42 12.61
C TRP A 69 -7.66 9.42 13.44
N ALA A 70 -8.17 10.64 13.63
CA ALA A 70 -7.71 11.50 14.71
C ALA A 70 -8.87 12.00 15.55
N SER A 71 -8.67 12.01 16.86
CA SER A 71 -9.56 12.61 17.82
C SER A 71 -9.05 14.02 18.14
N SER A 72 -9.91 15.02 17.96
CA SER A 72 -9.65 16.37 18.47
C SER A 72 -10.52 16.60 19.71
N LYS A 73 -9.91 17.12 20.78
CA LYS A 73 -10.63 17.46 22.00
C LYS A 73 -11.36 18.79 21.76
N THR A 74 -12.68 18.78 21.84
CA THR A 74 -13.52 19.97 21.73
C THR A 74 -13.97 20.42 23.12
N LEU A 75 -14.48 21.65 23.23
CA LEU A 75 -15.04 22.18 24.49
C LEU A 75 -16.21 21.33 25.04
N ALA A 76 -16.82 20.48 24.20
CA ALA A 76 -17.93 19.60 24.56
C ALA A 76 -17.53 18.11 24.68
N GLY A 77 -16.25 17.76 24.56
CA GLY A 77 -15.77 16.37 24.66
C GLY A 77 -14.67 16.03 23.67
N THR A 78 -14.80 14.90 22.97
CA THR A 78 -13.89 14.45 21.90
C THR A 78 -14.68 14.23 20.63
N ALA A 79 -14.26 14.86 19.53
CA ALA A 79 -14.81 14.64 18.20
C ALA A 79 -13.79 13.87 17.35
N ASN A 80 -14.23 12.76 16.75
CA ASN A 80 -13.40 11.98 15.83
C ASN A 80 -13.57 12.56 14.42
N ALA A 81 -12.47 12.90 13.77
CA ALA A 81 -12.45 13.25 12.36
C ALA A 81 -11.83 12.07 11.59
N LEU A 82 -12.61 11.53 10.63
CA LEU A 82 -12.14 10.57 9.65
C LEU A 82 -11.90 11.29 8.33
N TRP A 83 -10.67 11.31 7.85
CA TRP A 83 -10.37 11.87 6.53
C TRP A 83 -10.46 10.78 5.46
N ARG A 84 -11.46 10.90 4.58
CA ARG A 84 -11.57 10.13 3.35
C ARG A 84 -10.94 10.94 2.22
N GLY A 85 -9.99 10.37 1.49
CA GLY A 85 -9.77 10.77 0.09
C GLY A 85 -8.48 11.51 -0.26
N THR A 86 -7.37 11.29 0.43
CA THR A 86 -6.06 11.52 -0.20
C THR A 86 -5.34 10.19 -0.27
N VAL A 87 -5.04 9.71 -1.49
CA VAL A 87 -4.06 8.64 -1.69
C VAL A 87 -2.74 9.22 -1.23
N ARG A 88 -2.46 9.09 0.07
CA ARG A 88 -1.12 9.26 0.59
C ARG A 88 -0.25 8.21 -0.08
N ASP A 89 1.02 8.53 -0.24
CA ASP A 89 2.12 7.64 -0.55
C ASP A 89 2.00 6.28 0.17
N ALA A 90 1.25 5.36 -0.43
CA ALA A 90 0.98 4.06 0.15
C ALA A 90 2.22 3.20 -0.12
N VAL A 91 2.68 2.51 0.90
CA VAL A 91 3.85 1.66 0.80
C VAL A 91 3.38 0.24 0.49
N CYS A 92 3.85 -0.30 -0.62
CA CYS A 92 3.67 -1.68 -0.99
C CYS A 92 5.01 -2.40 -0.91
N VAL A 93 4.98 -3.68 -0.53
CA VAL A 93 6.19 -4.49 -0.43
C VAL A 93 5.97 -5.78 -1.21
N GLU A 94 6.93 -6.13 -2.06
CA GLU A 94 7.02 -7.43 -2.75
C GLU A 94 8.20 -8.22 -2.15
N THR A 95 7.97 -9.49 -1.81
CA THR A 95 8.98 -10.35 -1.18
C THR A 95 9.12 -11.68 -1.91
N TRP A 96 10.37 -12.08 -2.17
CA TRP A 96 10.76 -13.41 -2.63
C TRP A 96 11.54 -14.10 -1.51
N THR A 97 10.97 -15.16 -0.92
CA THR A 97 11.37 -15.67 0.40
C THR A 97 12.55 -16.65 0.36
N ALA A 98 12.97 -17.10 -0.83
CA ALA A 98 13.97 -18.14 -1.02
C ALA A 98 13.70 -19.45 -0.24
N GLU A 99 12.46 -19.76 0.11
CA GLU A 99 12.12 -20.91 0.98
C GLU A 99 12.56 -22.26 0.39
N ARG A 100 12.66 -22.35 -0.95
CA ARG A 100 13.15 -23.52 -1.68
C ARG A 100 14.65 -23.45 -2.04
N GLY A 101 15.40 -22.55 -1.41
CA GLY A 101 16.84 -22.34 -1.60
C GLY A 101 17.22 -21.31 -2.68
N ILE A 102 16.26 -20.85 -3.48
CA ILE A 102 16.45 -19.81 -4.50
C ILE A 102 15.29 -18.81 -4.42
N ALA A 103 15.58 -17.51 -4.28
CA ALA A 103 14.59 -16.45 -4.35
C ALA A 103 14.24 -16.10 -5.81
N MET A 104 15.25 -15.82 -6.63
CA MET A 104 15.06 -15.38 -8.01
C MET A 104 16.32 -15.60 -8.86
N SER A 105 16.19 -15.42 -10.18
CA SER A 105 17.35 -15.36 -11.07
C SER A 105 18.15 -14.07 -10.85
N MET A 106 19.45 -14.13 -11.11
CA MET A 106 20.31 -12.94 -11.10
C MET A 106 19.94 -11.95 -12.20
N ALA A 107 19.31 -12.41 -13.29
CA ALA A 107 18.83 -11.53 -14.36
C ALA A 107 17.69 -10.64 -13.85
N GLN A 108 16.68 -11.23 -13.21
CA GLN A 108 15.60 -10.49 -12.56
C GLN A 108 16.14 -9.54 -11.49
N PHE A 109 17.01 -10.03 -10.60
CA PHE A 109 17.60 -9.20 -9.55
C PHE A 109 18.35 -7.98 -10.11
N ARG A 110 19.18 -8.17 -11.15
CA ARG A 110 19.93 -7.07 -11.79
C ARG A 110 19.01 -6.03 -12.42
N MET A 111 17.88 -6.45 -12.97
CA MET A 111 16.93 -5.50 -13.54
C MET A 111 16.21 -4.69 -12.46
N LEU A 112 15.78 -5.34 -11.37
CA LEU A 112 15.22 -4.64 -10.20
C LEU A 112 16.24 -3.66 -9.61
N LEU A 113 17.51 -4.09 -9.51
CA LEU A 113 18.61 -3.25 -9.06
C LEU A 113 18.80 -2.03 -9.99
N ALA A 114 18.77 -2.23 -11.31
CA ALA A 114 18.92 -1.14 -12.26
C ALA A 114 17.78 -0.12 -12.17
N PHE A 115 16.54 -0.58 -12.02
CA PHE A 115 15.37 0.28 -11.82
C PHE A 115 15.44 1.05 -10.50
N TRP A 116 15.92 0.42 -9.42
CA TRP A 116 16.08 1.07 -8.13
C TRP A 116 17.25 2.07 -8.11
N GLN A 117 18.37 1.76 -8.75
CA GLN A 117 19.55 2.64 -8.80
C GLN A 117 19.38 3.84 -9.74
N ASN A 118 18.48 3.76 -10.71
CA ASN A 118 18.22 4.82 -11.68
C ASN A 118 16.74 5.26 -11.58
N PRO A 119 16.29 5.80 -10.43
CA PRO A 119 14.92 6.25 -10.31
C PRO A 119 14.64 7.35 -11.34
N PRO A 120 13.47 7.33 -12.02
CA PRO A 120 13.15 8.36 -12.98
C PRO A 120 12.93 9.69 -12.24
N ASP A 121 13.34 10.78 -12.87
CA ASP A 121 13.02 12.12 -12.40
C ASP A 121 11.48 12.26 -12.37
N PRO A 122 10.86 12.61 -11.22
CA PRO A 122 9.42 12.84 -11.11
C PRO A 122 8.86 13.82 -12.15
N ALA A 123 9.68 14.74 -12.69
CA ALA A 123 9.27 15.65 -13.75
C ALA A 123 9.13 14.96 -15.13
N ASN A 124 9.89 13.89 -15.36
CA ASN A 124 9.93 13.13 -16.62
C ASN A 124 9.03 11.88 -16.60
N GLY A 125 8.49 11.52 -15.44
CA GLY A 125 7.53 10.43 -15.27
C GLY A 125 7.86 9.52 -14.09
N PHE A 126 7.01 8.52 -13.89
CA PHE A 126 7.15 7.52 -12.83
C PHE A 126 7.29 6.11 -13.42
N ILE A 127 7.75 5.17 -12.60
CA ILE A 127 7.76 3.76 -12.96
C ILE A 127 6.31 3.28 -12.93
N GLN A 128 5.86 2.61 -14.00
CA GLN A 128 4.55 1.98 -14.00
C GLN A 128 4.69 0.55 -13.50
N TRP A 129 3.94 0.22 -12.46
CA TRP A 129 3.89 -1.11 -11.86
C TRP A 129 2.53 -1.74 -12.11
N TRP A 130 2.58 -2.96 -12.62
CA TRP A 130 1.42 -3.77 -12.97
C TRP A 130 1.50 -5.08 -12.19
N PRO A 131 0.99 -5.13 -10.94
CA PRO A 131 1.03 -6.32 -10.11
C PRO A 131 -0.06 -7.31 -10.50
N SER A 132 0.05 -7.85 -11.73
CA SER A 132 -0.97 -8.70 -12.34
C SER A 132 -1.36 -9.88 -11.46
N TYR A 133 -0.44 -10.39 -10.65
CA TYR A 133 -0.63 -11.53 -9.75
C TYR A 133 -1.70 -11.29 -8.65
N THR A 134 -2.00 -10.04 -8.30
CA THR A 134 -2.99 -9.67 -7.27
C THR A 134 -4.06 -8.70 -7.79
N SER A 135 -3.73 -7.85 -8.77
CA SER A 135 -4.63 -6.80 -9.27
C SER A 135 -4.62 -6.70 -10.80
N ALA A 136 -5.76 -6.31 -11.38
CA ALA A 136 -5.86 -5.96 -12.80
C ALA A 136 -5.45 -4.50 -13.10
N PHE A 137 -5.19 -3.69 -12.07
CA PHE A 137 -4.86 -2.28 -12.21
C PHE A 137 -3.36 -2.04 -12.36
N GLY A 138 -3.02 -0.92 -13.00
CA GLY A 138 -1.66 -0.39 -13.04
C GLY A 138 -1.52 0.81 -12.11
N PHE A 139 -0.32 1.03 -11.61
CA PHE A 139 0.00 2.10 -10.68
C PHE A 139 1.30 2.80 -11.08
N GLU A 140 1.39 4.09 -10.82
CA GLU A 140 2.66 4.81 -10.85
C GLU A 140 3.33 4.72 -9.49
N VAL A 141 4.59 4.29 -9.47
CA VAL A 141 5.34 4.00 -8.26
C VAL A 141 6.75 4.58 -8.30
N ILE A 142 7.32 4.72 -7.10
CA ILE A 142 8.73 4.98 -6.87
C ILE A 142 9.31 3.79 -6.11
N LEU A 143 10.39 3.21 -6.62
CA LEU A 143 11.13 2.19 -5.89
C LEU A 143 11.95 2.89 -4.81
N THR A 144 11.61 2.63 -3.55
CA THR A 144 12.23 3.32 -2.40
C THR A 144 13.34 2.50 -1.77
N ASN A 145 13.21 1.18 -1.76
CA ASN A 145 14.19 0.29 -1.18
C ASN A 145 14.22 -1.04 -1.94
N LEU A 146 15.40 -1.63 -2.03
CA LEU A 146 15.62 -2.98 -2.53
C LEU A 146 16.65 -3.65 -1.63
N THR A 147 16.30 -4.79 -1.07
CA THR A 147 17.20 -5.58 -0.23
C THR A 147 17.34 -7.00 -0.74
N ALA A 148 18.51 -7.59 -0.48
CA ALA A 148 18.84 -8.97 -0.76
C ALA A 148 19.63 -9.52 0.43
N GLY A 149 19.04 -10.44 1.19
CA GLY A 149 19.65 -11.01 2.39
C GLY A 149 19.50 -10.16 3.66
N GLY A 150 18.53 -9.25 3.72
CA GLY A 150 18.20 -8.48 4.93
C GLY A 150 18.59 -7.00 4.83
N ASN A 151 19.47 -6.51 5.69
CA ASN A 151 19.83 -5.08 5.72
C ASN A 151 20.86 -4.74 4.63
N GLY A 152 20.36 -4.55 3.41
CA GLY A 152 21.15 -4.14 2.24
C GLY A 152 21.16 -5.19 1.14
N ILE A 153 22.12 -5.06 0.22
CA ILE A 153 22.28 -5.99 -0.91
C ILE A 153 23.51 -6.85 -0.64
N THR A 154 23.27 -8.09 -0.25
CA THR A 154 24.31 -9.12 -0.11
C THR A 154 24.14 -10.13 -1.24
N ILE A 155 25.19 -10.31 -2.04
CA ILE A 155 25.21 -11.25 -3.16
C ILE A 155 26.00 -12.48 -2.70
N ASP A 156 25.33 -13.63 -2.61
CA ASP A 156 25.92 -14.88 -2.15
C ASP A 156 26.68 -15.64 -3.27
N ALA A 157 27.46 -16.67 -2.92
CA ALA A 157 28.28 -17.46 -3.83
C ALA A 157 27.47 -18.14 -4.95
N ILE A 158 26.20 -18.47 -4.71
CA ILE A 158 25.29 -19.06 -5.71
C ILE A 158 24.97 -18.05 -6.84
N ALA A 159 25.18 -16.75 -6.62
CA ALA A 159 25.05 -15.74 -7.67
C ALA A 159 26.04 -15.96 -8.83
N ALA A 160 27.18 -16.59 -8.59
CA ALA A 160 28.12 -16.99 -9.63
C ALA A 160 27.51 -18.05 -10.58
N GLN A 161 26.52 -18.80 -10.12
CA GLN A 161 25.74 -19.77 -10.91
C GLN A 161 24.48 -19.14 -11.54
N GLY A 162 24.28 -17.83 -11.37
CA GLY A 162 23.17 -17.08 -11.99
C GLY A 162 21.89 -17.01 -11.17
N TYR A 163 21.90 -17.43 -9.90
CA TYR A 163 20.73 -17.40 -9.02
C TYR A 163 21.02 -16.73 -7.68
N LEU A 164 20.01 -16.11 -7.09
CA LEU A 164 20.12 -15.53 -5.77
C LEU A 164 19.41 -16.43 -4.75
N ALA A 165 20.15 -16.88 -3.74
CA ALA A 165 19.64 -17.75 -2.67
C ALA A 165 19.15 -16.98 -1.44
N SER A 166 19.42 -15.69 -1.37
CA SER A 166 19.00 -14.83 -0.26
C SER A 166 17.60 -14.26 -0.51
N PRO A 167 16.77 -14.06 0.53
CA PRO A 167 15.47 -13.40 0.38
C PRO A 167 15.63 -12.00 -0.21
N VAL A 168 14.71 -11.61 -1.10
CA VAL A 168 14.69 -10.29 -1.74
C VAL A 168 13.43 -9.57 -1.34
N GLU A 169 13.56 -8.30 -0.97
CA GLU A 169 12.44 -7.43 -0.67
C GLU A 169 12.52 -6.15 -1.49
N LEU A 170 11.45 -5.82 -2.21
CA LEU A 170 11.29 -4.59 -2.96
C LEU A 170 10.21 -3.73 -2.32
N THR A 171 10.58 -2.53 -1.89
CA THR A 171 9.64 -1.56 -1.31
C THR A 171 9.28 -0.48 -2.32
N LEU A 172 7.99 -0.39 -2.63
CA LEU A 172 7.39 0.51 -3.60
C LEU A 172 6.55 1.56 -2.87
N ARG A 173 6.60 2.80 -3.35
CA ARG A 173 5.71 3.86 -2.92
C ARG A 173 4.78 4.22 -4.07
N VAL A 174 3.48 4.09 -3.84
CA VAL A 174 2.46 4.39 -4.85
C VAL A 174 2.16 5.87 -4.88
N VAL A 175 2.29 6.46 -6.07
CA VAL A 175 2.00 7.87 -6.34
C VAL A 175 0.54 8.02 -6.77
N ARG A 176 0.11 7.24 -7.76
CA ARG A 176 -1.28 7.24 -8.24
C ARG A 176 -1.61 5.96 -9.01
N LYS A 177 -2.90 5.76 -9.24
CA LYS A 177 -3.45 4.71 -10.12
C LYS A 177 -3.43 5.18 -11.58
N LEU A 178 -3.15 4.27 -12.51
CA LEU A 178 -3.17 4.49 -13.97
C LEU A 178 -4.58 4.36 -14.55
#